data_AF-A0A8C0FFH7-F1
#
_entry.id   AF-A0A8C0FFH7-F1
#
_cell.length_a   1.000
_cell.length_b   1.000
_cell.length_c   1.000
_cell.angle_alpha   90.00
_cell.angle_beta   90.00
_cell.angle_gamma   90.00
#
_symmetry.space_group_name_H-M   'P 1'
#
loop_
_entity.id
_entity.type
_entity.pdbx_description
1 polymer ?
#
loop_
_entity_poly.entity_id
_entity_poly.type
_entity_poly.pdbx_seq_one_letter_code
_entity_poly.pdbx_strand_id
1 'polypeptide(L)'
;MILINMKNKLISRLLLILRILNFLFQVWNIKQMIKLTQEHIEALLDKFGGEHNPPSIYLEAYEEYTSKLDALQQREQQLLESMGNGTDFSVSSSASTDTVASSSSSSLSVAPSSLSVYQNPADMSRNNPKSPQKPIVRVFLPNKQRTVVPARCGVTVRDSLKKALMMRGLIPECCAVYRIQDGYGFVNFLGLT
;
A
#
# COMPACT_ATOMS: atom_id res chain seq x y z
N MET A 1 -21.44 -35.84 -0.41
CA MET A 1 -20.34 -35.59 -1.36
C MET A 1 -20.67 -34.50 -2.39
N ILE A 2 -21.62 -34.72 -3.33
CA ILE A 2 -21.94 -33.81 -4.45
C ILE A 2 -22.08 -32.33 -4.05
N LEU A 3 -22.90 -32.03 -3.03
CA LEU A 3 -23.17 -30.64 -2.60
C LEU A 3 -21.91 -29.88 -2.12
N ILE A 4 -20.93 -30.58 -1.56
CA ILE A 4 -19.65 -29.99 -1.13
C ILE A 4 -18.82 -29.62 -2.37
N ASN A 5 -18.78 -30.51 -3.37
CA ASN A 5 -18.08 -30.26 -4.63
C ASN A 5 -18.69 -29.07 -5.39
N MET A 6 -20.03 -28.95 -5.41
CA MET A 6 -20.72 -27.77 -5.95
C MET A 6 -20.39 -26.48 -5.20
N LYS A 7 -20.38 -26.49 -3.86
CA LYS A 7 -19.98 -25.31 -3.05
C LYS A 7 -18.54 -24.90 -3.35
N ASN A 8 -17.60 -25.86 -3.40
CA ASN A 8 -16.21 -25.58 -3.73
C ASN A 8 -16.06 -24.98 -5.14
N LYS A 9 -16.76 -25.55 -6.15
CA LYS A 9 -16.76 -25.04 -7.53
C LYS A 9 -17.34 -23.63 -7.64
N LEU A 10 -18.33 -23.29 -6.82
CA LEU A 10 -18.88 -21.92 -6.73
C LEU A 10 -17.89 -20.96 -6.07
N ILE A 11 -17.23 -21.37 -4.98
CA ILE A 11 -16.19 -20.58 -4.29
C ILE A 11 -15.00 -20.31 -5.22
N SER A 12 -14.50 -21.32 -5.95
CA SER A 12 -13.41 -21.13 -6.93
C SER A 12 -13.80 -20.14 -8.04
N ARG A 13 -15.05 -20.18 -8.53
CA ARG A 13 -15.56 -19.20 -9.50
C ARG A 13 -15.64 -17.79 -8.91
N LEU A 14 -16.12 -17.64 -7.69
CA LEU A 14 -16.20 -16.34 -7.01
C LEU A 14 -14.80 -15.74 -6.76
N LEU A 15 -13.83 -16.56 -6.33
CA LEU A 15 -12.43 -16.14 -6.15
C LEU A 15 -11.77 -15.73 -7.48
N LEU A 16 -12.06 -16.45 -8.57
CA LEU A 16 -11.58 -16.08 -9.91
C LEU A 16 -12.16 -14.73 -10.36
N ILE A 17 -13.47 -14.51 -10.18
CA ILE A 17 -14.13 -13.23 -10.49
C ILE A 17 -13.52 -12.09 -9.65
N LEU A 18 -13.31 -12.29 -8.35
CA LEU A 18 -12.68 -11.29 -7.48
C LEU A 18 -11.23 -10.97 -7.89
N ARG A 19 -10.44 -11.98 -8.32
CA ARG A 19 -9.09 -11.79 -8.85
C ARG A 19 -9.10 -10.96 -10.15
N ILE A 20 -10.02 -11.26 -11.06
CA ILE A 20 -10.17 -10.52 -12.33
C ILE A 20 -10.62 -9.07 -12.07
N LEU A 21 -11.61 -8.84 -11.19
CA LEU A 21 -12.07 -7.50 -10.86
C LEU A 21 -11.00 -6.65 -10.17
N ASN A 22 -10.23 -7.24 -9.24
CA ASN A 22 -9.11 -6.55 -8.61
C ASN A 22 -8.00 -6.21 -9.61
N PHE A 23 -7.71 -7.11 -10.55
CA PHE A 23 -6.75 -6.87 -11.61
C PHE A 23 -7.16 -5.71 -12.53
N LEU A 24 -8.40 -5.73 -13.04
CA LEU A 24 -8.94 -4.68 -13.89
C LEU A 24 -8.94 -3.32 -13.18
N PHE A 25 -9.21 -3.30 -11.87
CA PHE A 25 -9.10 -2.09 -11.05
C PHE A 25 -7.65 -1.57 -10.96
N GLN A 26 -6.65 -2.44 -10.75
CA GLN A 26 -5.24 -2.02 -10.71
C GLN A 26 -4.77 -1.46 -12.07
N VAL A 27 -5.10 -2.13 -13.18
CA VAL A 27 -4.75 -1.65 -14.53
C VAL A 27 -5.48 -0.34 -14.86
N TRP A 28 -6.74 -0.18 -14.47
CA TRP A 28 -7.46 1.07 -14.64
C TRP A 28 -6.84 2.21 -13.80
N ASN A 29 -6.49 1.93 -12.54
CA ASN A 29 -5.90 2.90 -11.64
C ASN A 29 -4.56 3.44 -12.16
N ILE A 30 -3.67 2.57 -12.66
CA ILE A 30 -2.39 3.01 -13.20
C ILE A 30 -2.55 3.81 -14.50
N LYS A 31 -3.53 3.47 -15.35
CA LYS A 31 -3.89 4.30 -16.52
C LYS A 31 -4.36 5.71 -16.14
N GLN A 32 -5.10 5.86 -15.04
CA GLN A 32 -5.45 7.20 -14.53
C GLN A 32 -4.22 7.95 -14.00
N MET A 33 -3.28 7.26 -13.33
CA MET A 33 -2.02 7.87 -12.86
C MET A 33 -1.13 8.31 -14.02
N ILE A 34 -1.01 7.51 -15.08
CA ILE A 34 -0.31 7.84 -16.33
C ILE A 34 -0.93 9.10 -16.95
N LYS A 35 -2.25 9.10 -17.17
CA LYS A 35 -2.96 10.25 -17.75
C LYS A 35 -2.75 11.55 -16.96
N LEU A 36 -2.95 11.51 -15.63
CA LEU A 36 -2.78 12.68 -14.78
C LEU A 36 -1.32 13.18 -14.74
N THR A 37 -0.34 12.28 -14.94
CA THR A 37 1.07 12.66 -15.04
C THR A 37 1.36 13.32 -16.39
N GLN A 38 0.78 12.82 -17.50
CA GLN A 38 0.85 13.46 -18.82
C GLN A 38 0.21 14.85 -18.82
N GLU A 39 -1.02 14.99 -18.31
CA GLU A 39 -1.71 16.29 -18.19
C GLU A 39 -0.90 17.29 -17.35
N HIS A 40 -0.11 16.83 -16.37
CA HIS A 40 0.78 17.69 -15.58
C HIS A 40 2.05 18.10 -16.35
N ILE A 41 2.67 17.20 -17.11
CA ILE A 41 3.83 17.49 -17.97
C ILE A 41 3.44 18.48 -19.08
N GLU A 42 2.27 18.28 -19.71
CA GLU A 42 1.71 19.19 -20.71
C GLU A 42 1.46 20.59 -20.12
N ALA A 43 0.88 20.67 -18.92
CA ALA A 43 0.66 21.95 -18.22
C ALA A 43 1.97 22.62 -17.73
N LEU A 44 3.07 21.87 -17.63
CA LEU A 44 4.41 22.41 -17.37
C LEU A 44 5.01 22.99 -18.66
N LEU A 45 4.95 22.23 -19.76
CA LEU A 45 5.44 22.62 -21.08
C LEU A 45 4.71 23.85 -21.64
N ASP A 46 3.39 23.93 -21.46
CA ASP A 46 2.55 25.11 -21.79
C ASP A 46 3.10 26.42 -21.20
N LYS A 47 3.73 26.36 -20.02
CA LYS A 47 4.13 27.55 -19.25
C LYS A 47 5.58 27.95 -19.45
N PHE A 48 6.47 26.99 -19.64
CA PHE A 48 7.92 27.22 -19.64
C PHE A 48 8.63 26.66 -20.88
N GLY A 49 7.97 25.85 -21.71
CA GLY A 49 8.60 25.18 -22.87
C GLY A 49 9.04 26.12 -24.00
N GLY A 50 8.61 27.38 -23.99
CA GLY A 50 9.06 28.43 -24.91
C GLY A 50 10.06 29.42 -24.30
N GLU A 51 10.49 29.25 -23.05
CA GLU A 51 11.36 30.19 -22.35
C GLU A 51 12.84 29.92 -22.67
N HIS A 52 13.60 30.94 -23.06
CA HIS A 52 14.99 30.77 -23.52
C HIS A 52 15.97 30.36 -22.40
N ASN A 53 15.61 30.56 -21.13
CA ASN A 53 16.44 30.19 -19.99
C ASN A 53 15.54 29.81 -18.80
N PRO A 54 14.87 28.63 -18.84
CA PRO A 54 13.88 28.27 -17.85
C PRO A 54 14.52 28.04 -16.46
N PRO A 55 13.79 28.29 -15.35
CA PRO A 55 14.30 28.04 -14.00
C PRO A 55 14.71 26.58 -13.75
N SER A 56 15.76 26.32 -12.95
CA SER A 56 16.20 24.94 -12.69
C SER A 56 15.09 24.07 -12.07
N ILE A 57 14.30 24.64 -11.16
CA ILE A 57 13.15 23.98 -10.53
C ILE A 57 12.08 23.50 -11.53
N TYR A 58 11.99 24.11 -12.72
CA TYR A 58 11.13 23.60 -13.80
C TYR A 58 11.75 22.34 -14.44
N LEU A 59 13.06 22.36 -14.71
CA LEU A 59 13.79 21.23 -15.29
C LEU A 59 13.81 20.03 -14.33
N GLU A 60 14.10 20.28 -13.05
CA GLU A 60 14.05 19.29 -11.96
C GLU A 60 12.66 18.63 -11.85
N ALA A 61 11.59 19.43 -11.89
CA ALA A 61 10.22 18.90 -11.87
C ALA A 61 9.89 18.12 -13.15
N TYR A 62 10.29 18.61 -14.33
CA TYR A 62 10.09 17.92 -15.60
C TYR A 62 10.78 16.54 -15.63
N GLU A 63 12.02 16.45 -15.12
CA GLU A 63 12.76 15.20 -14.96
C GLU A 63 12.08 14.25 -13.96
N GLU A 64 11.59 14.75 -12.80
CA GLU A 64 10.84 13.91 -11.85
C GLU A 64 9.55 13.36 -12.48
N TYR A 65 8.76 14.19 -13.15
CA TYR A 65 7.48 13.76 -13.73
C TYR A 65 7.66 12.82 -14.94
N THR A 66 8.70 13.00 -15.77
CA THR A 66 8.99 12.08 -16.87
C THR A 66 9.52 10.73 -16.36
N SER A 67 10.48 10.72 -15.42
CA SER A 67 10.96 9.49 -14.77
C SER A 67 9.83 8.72 -14.08
N LYS A 68 8.90 9.43 -13.45
CA LYS A 68 7.68 8.87 -12.85
C LYS A 68 6.69 8.33 -13.88
N LEU A 69 6.56 8.96 -15.05
CA LEU A 69 5.71 8.48 -16.14
C LEU A 69 6.24 7.13 -16.67
N ASP A 70 7.56 7.03 -16.89
CA ASP A 70 8.21 5.79 -17.32
C ASP A 70 8.02 4.66 -16.29
N ALA A 71 8.21 4.96 -15.00
CA ALA A 71 7.98 3.99 -13.92
C ALA A 71 6.51 3.52 -13.83
N LEU A 72 5.54 4.40 -14.14
CA LEU A 72 4.13 4.03 -14.22
C LEU A 72 3.84 3.16 -15.45
N GLN A 73 4.40 3.48 -16.62
CA GLN A 73 4.25 2.68 -17.84
C GLN A 73 4.89 1.29 -17.69
N GLN A 74 6.08 1.20 -17.11
CA GLN A 74 6.74 -0.07 -16.83
C GLN A 74 5.90 -0.95 -15.88
N ARG A 75 5.29 -0.36 -14.85
CA ARG A 75 4.39 -1.08 -13.94
C ARG A 75 3.05 -1.44 -14.59
N GLU A 76 2.55 -0.68 -15.56
CA GLU A 76 1.39 -1.10 -16.37
C GLU A 76 1.73 -2.38 -17.16
N GLN A 77 2.86 -2.38 -17.86
CA GLN A 77 3.32 -3.53 -18.63
C GLN A 77 3.49 -4.79 -17.75
N GLN A 78 4.14 -4.66 -16.60
CA GLN A 78 4.28 -5.75 -15.62
C GLN A 78 2.94 -6.30 -15.13
N LEU A 79 1.92 -5.43 -14.95
CA LEU A 79 0.57 -5.88 -14.61
C LEU A 79 -0.04 -6.66 -15.78
N LEU A 80 -0.01 -6.15 -17.00
CA LEU A 80 -0.55 -6.83 -18.18
C LEU A 80 0.06 -8.23 -18.38
N GLU A 81 1.39 -8.35 -18.25
CA GLU A 81 2.13 -9.61 -18.30
C GLU A 81 1.74 -10.57 -17.16
N SER A 82 1.48 -10.05 -15.95
CA SER A 82 1.04 -10.84 -14.79
C SER A 82 -0.33 -11.52 -14.96
N MET A 83 -1.10 -11.17 -16.01
CA MET A 83 -2.31 -11.89 -16.43
C MET A 83 -2.08 -12.80 -17.65
N GLY A 84 -1.08 -12.51 -18.49
CA GLY A 84 -0.78 -13.28 -19.70
C GLY A 84 -0.10 -14.63 -19.48
N ASN A 85 0.70 -14.77 -18.42
CA ASN A 85 1.58 -15.93 -18.19
C ASN A 85 0.84 -17.18 -17.66
N GLY A 86 -0.14 -17.66 -18.42
CA GLY A 86 -0.80 -18.96 -18.29
C GLY A 86 -0.34 -20.00 -19.33
N THR A 87 0.48 -19.60 -20.31
CA THR A 87 1.08 -20.47 -21.33
C THR A 87 2.59 -20.29 -21.40
N ASP A 88 3.25 -21.42 -21.58
CA ASP A 88 4.68 -21.63 -21.69
C ASP A 88 5.33 -20.98 -22.93
N PHE A 89 6.50 -20.37 -22.73
CA PHE A 89 7.53 -20.25 -23.77
C PHE A 89 8.93 -20.35 -23.17
N SER A 90 9.32 -21.57 -22.83
CA SER A 90 10.70 -21.88 -22.43
C SER A 90 11.59 -22.03 -23.67
N VAL A 91 12.41 -21.01 -23.97
CA VAL A 91 13.59 -21.19 -24.83
C VAL A 91 14.83 -20.74 -24.07
N SER A 92 15.45 -21.71 -23.40
CA SER A 92 16.85 -21.59 -22.97
C SER A 92 17.75 -21.70 -24.20
N SER A 93 18.80 -20.88 -24.26
CA SER A 93 19.99 -21.13 -25.09
C SER A 93 21.20 -20.52 -24.40
N SER A 94 22.29 -21.28 -24.33
CA SER A 94 23.34 -21.09 -23.33
C SER A 94 24.75 -21.22 -23.92
N ALA A 95 25.64 -20.29 -23.54
CA ALA A 95 27.10 -20.42 -23.51
C ALA A 95 27.59 -19.45 -22.42
N SER A 96 28.41 -19.81 -21.42
CA SER A 96 29.76 -20.43 -21.44
C SER A 96 30.84 -19.43 -21.87
N THR A 97 31.99 -19.29 -21.20
CA THR A 97 32.50 -19.92 -19.96
C THR A 97 32.52 -18.88 -18.79
N ASP A 98 33.35 -18.81 -17.74
CA ASP A 98 34.58 -19.51 -17.31
C ASP A 98 34.77 -19.51 -15.76
N THR A 99 36.02 -19.49 -15.27
CA THR A 99 36.44 -19.90 -13.92
C THR A 99 37.27 -18.86 -13.16
N VAL A 100 37.11 -18.81 -11.83
CA VAL A 100 38.11 -18.93 -10.71
C VAL A 100 37.46 -18.39 -9.43
N ALA A 101 37.73 -18.76 -8.18
CA ALA A 101 38.35 -19.88 -7.44
C ALA A 101 38.50 -19.36 -5.98
N SER A 102 38.67 -20.23 -4.97
CA SER A 102 38.97 -19.88 -3.55
C SER A 102 37.80 -19.21 -2.76
N SER A 103 37.15 -19.87 -1.78
CA SER A 103 37.56 -20.14 -0.37
C SER A 103 37.39 -18.89 0.56
N SER A 104 36.97 -18.99 1.84
CA SER A 104 36.76 -20.13 2.75
C SER A 104 35.72 -19.83 3.88
N SER A 105 35.57 -20.77 4.82
CA SER A 105 34.88 -20.75 6.13
C SER A 105 34.81 -19.39 6.88
N SER A 106 33.84 -19.12 7.76
CA SER A 106 33.42 -19.94 8.91
C SER A 106 32.02 -19.63 9.48
N SER A 107 31.51 -20.52 10.33
CA SER A 107 30.38 -20.26 11.23
C SER A 107 30.79 -19.49 12.48
N LEU A 108 29.83 -18.83 13.15
CA LEU A 108 29.65 -18.84 14.62
C LEU A 108 28.36 -18.11 15.03
N SER A 109 27.74 -18.56 16.12
CA SER A 109 26.50 -18.00 16.68
C SER A 109 26.67 -17.69 18.16
N VAL A 110 26.40 -16.44 18.57
CA VAL A 110 26.42 -16.02 19.98
C VAL A 110 25.32 -14.98 20.24
N ALA A 111 24.57 -15.18 21.32
CA ALA A 111 23.88 -14.12 22.06
C ALA A 111 24.33 -14.23 23.53
N PRO A 112 24.43 -13.10 24.25
CA PRO A 112 23.72 -13.07 25.54
C PRO A 112 23.19 -11.70 26.00
N SER A 113 22.00 -11.75 26.61
CA SER A 113 21.63 -11.20 27.93
C SER A 113 21.75 -9.70 28.32
N SER A 114 20.65 -9.26 28.94
CA SER A 114 20.54 -8.56 30.24
C SER A 114 20.68 -7.03 30.41
N LEU A 115 19.54 -6.42 30.79
CA LEU A 115 19.29 -5.53 31.95
C LEU A 115 20.15 -4.28 32.21
N SER A 116 19.55 -3.12 31.91
CA SER A 116 19.37 -1.98 32.85
C SER A 116 18.09 -1.24 32.39
N VAL A 117 17.05 -1.00 33.18
CA VAL A 117 16.95 -0.40 34.53
C VAL A 117 17.54 1.01 34.56
N TYR A 118 16.79 1.95 34.00
CA TYR A 118 16.84 3.35 34.42
C TYR A 118 15.52 3.70 35.12
N GLN A 119 15.57 3.83 36.43
CA GLN A 119 14.50 4.41 37.23
C GLN A 119 14.63 5.94 37.12
N ASN A 120 13.64 6.62 36.56
CA ASN A 120 13.54 8.07 36.72
C ASN A 120 12.91 8.39 38.09
N PRO A 121 13.34 9.45 38.79
CA PRO A 121 12.85 9.75 40.14
C PRO A 121 11.35 10.04 40.18
N ALA A 122 10.74 9.79 41.34
CA ALA A 122 9.39 10.25 41.60
C ALA A 122 9.38 11.77 41.81
N ASP A 123 8.48 12.45 41.10
CA ASP A 123 8.01 13.78 41.49
C ASP A 123 6.48 13.78 41.59
N MET A 124 5.96 14.58 42.52
CA MET A 124 4.58 14.53 42.99
C MET A 124 3.69 15.57 42.27
N SER A 125 2.39 15.58 42.60
CA SER A 125 1.46 16.65 42.24
C SER A 125 1.24 16.90 40.73
N ARG A 126 0.50 15.99 40.07
CA ARG A 126 -0.51 16.44 39.08
C ARG A 126 -1.78 15.59 39.12
N ASN A 127 -2.63 15.90 40.09
CA ASN A 127 -3.90 15.24 40.37
C ASN A 127 -4.97 15.61 39.33
N ASN A 128 -4.75 15.27 38.05
CA ASN A 128 -5.75 15.42 37.01
C ASN A 128 -6.95 14.50 37.32
N PRO A 129 -8.19 15.01 37.46
CA PRO A 129 -9.36 14.18 37.68
C PRO A 129 -9.55 13.22 36.49
N LYS A 130 -9.34 11.93 36.73
CA LYS A 130 -9.48 10.88 35.71
C LYS A 130 -10.95 10.65 35.38
N SER A 131 -11.51 11.54 34.57
CA SER A 131 -12.81 11.36 33.93
C SER A 131 -12.87 9.97 33.27
N PRO A 132 -13.99 9.23 33.32
CA PRO A 132 -14.10 7.92 32.70
C PRO A 132 -13.64 7.97 31.24
N GLN A 133 -12.56 7.24 30.92
CA GLN A 133 -11.98 7.25 29.59
C GLN A 133 -12.99 6.63 28.62
N LYS A 134 -13.65 7.49 27.83
CA LYS A 134 -14.59 7.09 26.80
C LYS A 134 -13.88 6.11 25.87
N PRO A 135 -14.43 4.92 25.60
CA PRO A 135 -13.75 3.91 24.78
C PRO A 135 -13.39 4.50 23.41
N ILE A 136 -12.22 4.15 22.88
CA ILE A 136 -11.70 4.66 21.61
C ILE A 136 -11.40 3.53 20.64
N VAL A 137 -11.74 3.74 19.37
CA VAL A 137 -11.32 2.87 18.26
C VAL A 137 -10.13 3.54 17.58
N ARG A 138 -8.98 2.86 17.59
CA ARG A 138 -7.75 3.32 16.89
C ARG A 138 -7.70 2.60 15.55
N VAL A 139 -7.89 3.34 14.46
CA VAL A 139 -8.07 2.79 13.11
C VAL A 139 -6.89 3.16 12.21
N PHE A 140 -6.30 2.16 11.57
CA PHE A 140 -5.26 2.35 10.56
C PHE A 140 -5.88 2.56 9.18
N LEU A 141 -5.24 3.42 8.38
CA LEU A 141 -5.65 3.84 7.03
C LEU A 141 -4.46 3.63 6.05
N PRO A 142 -4.71 3.67 4.72
CA PRO A 142 -3.68 3.61 3.69
C PRO A 142 -2.54 4.62 3.89
N ASN A 143 -1.45 4.40 3.17
CA ASN A 143 -0.25 5.26 3.20
C ASN A 143 0.32 5.42 4.63
N LYS A 144 0.28 4.32 5.41
CA LYS A 144 0.73 4.22 6.82
C LYS A 144 0.03 5.20 7.79
N GLN A 145 -1.13 5.74 7.41
CA GLN A 145 -1.85 6.72 8.22
C GLN A 145 -2.68 6.08 9.36
N ARG A 146 -3.10 6.91 10.32
CA ARG A 146 -3.96 6.48 11.44
C ARG A 146 -4.97 7.56 11.80
N THR A 147 -6.12 7.13 12.32
CA THR A 147 -7.08 8.00 13.00
C THR A 147 -7.53 7.35 14.32
N VAL A 148 -8.12 8.15 15.21
CA VAL A 148 -8.69 7.68 16.48
C VAL A 148 -10.06 8.30 16.62
N VAL A 149 -11.08 7.46 16.78
CA VAL A 149 -12.49 7.88 16.90
C VAL A 149 -13.07 7.37 18.21
N PRO A 150 -13.89 8.14 18.93
CA PRO A 150 -14.53 7.66 20.15
C PRO A 150 -15.58 6.62 19.79
N ALA A 151 -15.54 5.45 20.42
CA ALA A 151 -16.62 4.48 20.36
C ALA A 151 -17.84 5.05 21.08
N ARG A 152 -18.99 5.08 20.39
CA ARG A 152 -20.27 5.57 20.91
C ARG A 152 -21.34 4.51 20.68
N CYS A 153 -22.15 4.24 21.70
CA CYS A 153 -23.34 3.42 21.51
C CYS A 153 -24.28 4.10 20.51
N GLY A 154 -24.95 3.32 19.65
CA GLY A 154 -25.85 3.84 18.61
C GLY A 154 -25.17 4.44 17.37
N VAL A 155 -23.83 4.49 17.29
CA VAL A 155 -23.10 5.03 16.12
C VAL A 155 -22.34 3.91 15.42
N THR A 156 -22.45 3.78 14.10
CA THR A 156 -21.71 2.74 13.36
C THR A 156 -20.24 3.10 13.15
N VAL A 157 -19.41 2.12 12.81
CA VAL A 157 -18.01 2.36 12.43
C VAL A 157 -17.92 3.19 11.13
N ARG A 158 -18.86 3.02 10.20
CA ARG A 158 -18.98 3.79 8.95
C ARG A 158 -19.20 5.27 9.24
N ASP A 159 -20.14 5.60 10.12
CA ASP A 159 -20.43 6.98 10.51
C ASP A 159 -19.29 7.60 11.32
N SER A 160 -18.72 6.83 12.25
CA SER A 160 -17.57 7.24 13.06
C SER A 160 -16.36 7.62 12.21
N LEU A 161 -16.12 6.89 11.11
CA LEU A 161 -15.00 7.15 10.19
C LEU A 161 -15.33 8.15 9.07
N LYS A 162 -16.60 8.41 8.77
CA LYS A 162 -17.05 9.24 7.62
C LYS A 162 -16.25 10.54 7.45
N LYS A 163 -16.04 11.32 8.52
CA LYS A 163 -15.24 12.56 8.46
C LYS A 163 -13.75 12.28 8.16
N ALA A 164 -13.17 11.26 8.77
CA ALA A 164 -11.76 10.91 8.60
C ALA A 164 -11.45 10.34 7.19
N LEU A 165 -12.43 9.68 6.56
CA LEU A 165 -12.37 9.22 5.17
C LEU A 165 -12.54 10.37 4.17
N MET A 166 -13.56 11.21 4.38
CA MET A 166 -13.88 12.33 3.49
C MET A 166 -12.78 13.39 3.46
N MET A 167 -12.10 13.65 4.59
CA MET A 167 -10.88 14.48 4.68
C MET A 167 -9.67 13.92 3.90
N ARG A 168 -9.78 12.73 3.30
CA ARG A 168 -8.72 12.03 2.55
C ARG A 168 -9.14 11.66 1.13
N GLY A 169 -10.30 12.13 0.67
CA GLY A 169 -10.87 11.74 -0.64
C GLY A 169 -11.36 10.29 -0.72
N LEU A 170 -11.50 9.60 0.42
CA LEU A 170 -11.88 8.18 0.48
C LEU A 170 -13.40 8.05 0.70
N ILE A 171 -14.08 7.26 -0.14
CA ILE A 171 -15.51 6.97 0.00
C ILE A 171 -15.74 5.65 0.78
N PRO A 172 -16.74 5.57 1.69
CA PRO A 172 -16.94 4.37 2.51
C PRO A 172 -17.21 3.08 1.73
N GLU A 173 -17.76 3.19 0.52
CA GLU A 173 -18.12 2.01 -0.30
C GLU A 173 -16.88 1.28 -0.89
N CYS A 174 -15.71 1.93 -0.89
CA CYS A 174 -14.42 1.30 -1.27
C CYS A 174 -13.63 0.77 -0.06
N CYS A 175 -14.22 0.79 1.15
CA CYS A 175 -13.56 0.45 2.41
C CYS A 175 -14.02 -0.93 2.94
N ALA A 176 -13.08 -1.84 3.22
CA ALA A 176 -13.36 -3.07 3.96
C ALA A 176 -12.82 -2.97 5.41
N VAL A 177 -13.73 -3.01 6.39
CA VAL A 177 -13.39 -2.92 7.82
C VAL A 177 -13.18 -4.31 8.40
N TYR A 178 -12.05 -4.57 9.05
CA TYR A 178 -11.80 -5.86 9.73
C TYR A 178 -11.20 -5.70 11.13
N ARG A 179 -11.52 -6.66 12.01
CA ARG A 179 -10.93 -6.77 13.34
C ARG A 179 -9.85 -7.84 13.33
N ILE A 180 -8.67 -7.53 13.87
CA ILE A 180 -7.71 -8.56 14.30
C ILE A 180 -7.96 -8.76 15.80
N GLN A 181 -8.00 -10.02 16.27
CA GLN A 181 -8.32 -10.31 17.68
C GLN A 181 -7.20 -9.89 18.63
N ASP A 182 -5.97 -9.74 18.14
CA ASP A 182 -4.78 -9.29 18.86
C ASP A 182 -4.71 -7.75 19.05
N GLY A 183 -5.86 -7.12 19.30
CA GLY A 183 -5.95 -5.76 19.84
C GLY A 183 -5.95 -4.59 18.85
N TYR A 184 -5.83 -4.81 17.54
CA TYR A 184 -5.79 -3.73 16.54
C TYR A 184 -6.72 -3.96 15.34
N GLY A 185 -7.72 -3.09 15.19
CA GLY A 185 -8.58 -3.05 14.02
C GLY A 185 -7.96 -2.26 12.86
N PHE A 186 -8.03 -2.82 11.67
CA PHE A 186 -7.52 -2.23 10.43
C PHE A 186 -8.68 -2.02 9.44
N VAL A 187 -8.58 -1.02 8.58
CA VAL A 187 -9.48 -0.88 7.43
C VAL A 187 -8.62 -1.07 6.19
N ASN A 188 -8.79 -2.21 5.52
CA ASN A 188 -8.18 -2.46 4.22
C ASN A 188 -9.09 -1.87 3.16
N PHE A 189 -8.52 -1.06 2.29
CA PHE A 189 -9.24 -0.46 1.18
C PHE A 189 -9.09 -1.41 -0.01
N LEU A 190 -10.19 -1.69 -0.70
CA LEU A 190 -10.17 -2.62 -1.84
C LEU A 190 -9.40 -1.98 -3.00
N GLY A 191 -8.09 -2.25 -3.08
CA GLY A 191 -7.21 -1.79 -4.15
C GLY A 191 -6.22 -0.66 -3.79
N LEU A 192 -5.81 -0.51 -2.53
CA LEU A 192 -4.69 0.39 -2.15
C LEU A 192 -3.59 -0.37 -1.39
N THR A 193 -2.58 -0.83 -2.14
CA THR A 193 -1.32 -1.45 -1.70
C THR A 193 -0.15 -0.90 -2.49
#